data_AF-A0A0Q7QUG3-F1
#
_entry.id   AF-A0A0Q7QUG3-F1
#
_cell.length_a   1.000
_cell.length_b   1.000
_cell.length_c   1.000
_cell.angle_alpha   90.00
_cell.angle_beta   90.00
_cell.angle_gamma   90.00
#
_symmetry.space_group_name_H-M   'P 1'
#
loop_
_entity.id
_entity.type
_entity.pdbx_description
1 polymer ?
#
loop_
_entity_poly.entity_id
_entity_poly.type
_entity_poly.pdbx_seq_one_letter_code
_entity_poly.pdbx_strand_id
1 'polypeptide(L)'
;MSGSFRLSATLTITTSVIAGAGVLRLGGAPGHVVGTLRGLGADGYAWWYVAVLLTPLVLLAAAVGVRRTPWPWITAVVLHLASVVAATVRVEHWLSAWAWPALVGAVAVGLWSVAAALAGPRGTTDA
;
A
#
# COMPACT_ATOMS: atom_id res chain seq x y z
N MET A 1 16.48 11.53 -7.88
CA MET A 1 15.39 11.35 -6.89
C MET A 1 15.82 12.00 -5.59
N SER A 2 14.95 12.83 -4.99
CA SER A 2 15.27 13.52 -3.74
C SER A 2 15.40 12.53 -2.57
N GLY A 3 16.19 12.89 -1.54
CA GLY A 3 16.31 12.10 -0.31
C GLY A 3 14.96 11.86 0.37
N SER A 4 14.10 12.88 0.38
CA SER A 4 12.75 12.82 0.96
C SER A 4 11.83 11.83 0.25
N PHE A 5 11.91 11.72 -1.08
CA PHE A 5 11.14 10.70 -1.82
C PHE A 5 11.62 9.28 -1.48
N ARG A 6 12.94 9.05 -1.44
CA ARG A 6 13.49 7.71 -1.14
C ARG A 6 13.07 7.24 0.26
N LEU A 7 13.16 8.12 1.25
CA LEU A 7 12.76 7.82 2.62
C LEU A 7 11.26 7.51 2.72
N SER A 8 10.42 8.43 2.22
CA SER A 8 8.96 8.24 2.28
C SER A 8 8.51 6.99 1.51
N ALA A 9 9.07 6.73 0.32
CA ALA A 9 8.77 5.53 -0.45
C ALA A 9 9.18 4.24 0.28
N THR A 10 10.32 4.24 0.95
CA THR A 10 10.77 3.10 1.77
C THR A 10 9.80 2.83 2.90
N LEU A 11 9.34 3.88 3.59
CA LEU A 11 8.34 3.75 4.65
C LEU A 11 7.01 3.23 4.11
N THR A 12 6.51 3.76 2.97
CA THR A 12 5.27 3.27 2.34
C THR A 12 5.36 1.82 1.88
N ILE A 13 6.51 1.40 1.32
CA ILE A 13 6.72 -0.01 0.97
C ILE A 13 6.74 -0.86 2.25
N THR A 14 7.41 -0.39 3.30
CA THR A 14 7.46 -1.10 4.59
C THR A 14 6.07 -1.28 5.20
N THR A 15 5.21 -0.25 5.18
CA THR A 15 3.82 -0.37 5.66
C THR A 15 3.04 -1.41 4.85
N SER A 16 3.26 -1.48 3.53
CA SER A 16 2.62 -2.50 2.68
C SER A 16 3.08 -3.92 3.01
N VAL A 17 4.37 -4.11 3.31
CA VAL A 17 4.91 -5.42 3.73
C VAL A 17 4.31 -5.84 5.07
N ILE A 18 4.23 -4.92 6.04
CA ILE A 18 3.62 -5.18 7.35
C ILE A 18 2.14 -5.55 7.19
N ALA A 19 1.39 -4.81 6.35
CA ALA A 19 -0.01 -5.11 6.07
C ALA A 19 -0.18 -6.51 5.45
N GLY A 20 0.65 -6.85 4.44
CA GLY A 20 0.66 -8.18 3.83
C GLY A 20 1.01 -9.30 4.82
N ALA A 21 1.99 -9.08 5.70
CA ALA A 21 2.35 -10.03 6.74
C ALA A 21 1.23 -10.23 7.77
N GLY A 22 0.51 -9.15 8.13
CA GLY A 22 -0.68 -9.23 8.98
C GLY A 22 -1.77 -10.11 8.37
N VAL A 23 -2.02 -9.94 7.07
CA VAL A 23 -2.97 -10.76 6.30
C VAL A 23 -2.56 -12.24 6.25
N LEU A 24 -1.26 -12.53 6.08
CA LEU A 24 -0.75 -13.91 6.14
C LEU A 24 -0.90 -14.54 7.53
N ARG A 25 -0.63 -13.78 8.60
CA ARG A 25 -0.76 -14.27 9.98
C ARG A 25 -2.21 -14.62 10.35
N LEU A 26 -3.19 -13.89 9.82
CA LEU A 26 -4.60 -14.14 10.07
C LEU A 26 -5.18 -15.28 9.22
N GLY A 27 -4.66 -15.48 8.00
CA GLY A 27 -5.21 -16.45 7.04
C GLY A 27 -4.47 -17.78 6.91
N GLY A 28 -3.19 -17.86 7.28
CA GLY A 28 -2.35 -19.04 6.99
C GLY A 28 -1.80 -19.03 5.57
N ALA A 29 -1.54 -20.22 5.00
CA ALA A 29 -0.89 -20.34 3.69
C ALA A 29 -1.73 -19.68 2.57
N PRO A 30 -1.17 -18.76 1.77
CA PRO A 30 -1.95 -17.90 0.87
C PRO A 30 -2.77 -18.67 -0.17
N GLY A 31 -2.24 -19.79 -0.69
CA GLY A 31 -2.97 -20.65 -1.62
C GLY A 31 -4.22 -21.30 -1.01
N HIS A 32 -4.15 -21.68 0.27
CA HIS A 32 -5.28 -22.27 0.98
C HIS A 32 -6.39 -21.23 1.23
N VAL A 33 -6.03 -20.02 1.67
CA VAL A 33 -6.99 -18.92 1.88
C VAL A 33 -7.74 -18.57 0.60
N VAL A 34 -7.02 -18.42 -0.51
CA VAL A 34 -7.62 -18.13 -1.81
C VAL A 34 -8.57 -19.26 -2.25
N GLY A 35 -8.16 -20.53 -2.06
CA GLY A 35 -9.02 -21.68 -2.35
C GLY A 35 -10.32 -21.67 -1.55
N THR A 36 -10.22 -21.42 -0.24
CA THR A 36 -11.39 -21.32 0.66
C THR A 36 -12.32 -20.17 0.26
N LEU A 37 -11.79 -18.98 -0.01
CA LEU A 37 -12.60 -17.83 -0.42
C LEU A 37 -13.35 -18.07 -1.72
N ARG A 38 -12.72 -18.72 -2.71
CA ARG A 38 -13.38 -19.13 -3.95
C ARG A 38 -14.46 -20.19 -3.72
N GLY A 39 -14.19 -21.17 -2.85
CA GLY A 39 -15.18 -22.19 -2.48
C GLY A 39 -16.42 -21.60 -1.78
N LEU A 40 -16.28 -20.45 -1.13
CA LEU A 40 -17.38 -19.69 -0.52
C LEU A 40 -18.07 -18.70 -1.49
N GLY A 41 -17.68 -18.67 -2.76
CA GLY A 41 -18.20 -17.72 -3.76
C GLY A 41 -17.73 -16.27 -3.54
N ALA A 42 -16.69 -16.05 -2.73
CA ALA A 42 -16.17 -14.73 -2.39
C ALA A 42 -14.97 -14.32 -3.29
N ASP A 43 -15.13 -14.45 -4.61
CA ASP A 43 -14.06 -14.25 -5.59
C ASP A 43 -13.43 -12.85 -5.51
N GLY A 44 -14.24 -11.82 -5.22
CA GLY A 44 -13.75 -10.46 -5.01
C GLY A 44 -12.79 -10.35 -3.83
N TYR A 45 -13.07 -11.04 -2.71
CA TYR A 45 -12.17 -11.08 -1.56
C TYR A 45 -10.90 -11.88 -1.85
N ALA A 46 -11.01 -12.97 -2.61
CA ALA A 46 -9.86 -13.74 -3.03
C ALA A 46 -8.90 -12.90 -3.88
N TRP A 47 -9.43 -12.10 -4.81
CA TRP A 47 -8.64 -11.19 -5.62
C TRP A 47 -8.03 -10.05 -4.81
N TRP A 48 -8.83 -9.44 -3.93
CA TRP A 48 -8.36 -8.41 -3.02
C TRP A 48 -7.19 -8.90 -2.15
N TYR A 49 -7.30 -10.11 -1.60
CA TYR A 49 -6.25 -10.74 -0.80
C TYR A 49 -4.94 -10.88 -1.60
N VAL A 50 -5.02 -11.36 -2.84
CA VAL A 50 -3.85 -11.46 -3.73
C VAL A 50 -3.28 -10.08 -4.04
N ALA A 51 -4.12 -9.08 -4.31
CA ALA A 51 -3.68 -7.72 -4.57
C ALA A 51 -2.92 -7.12 -3.38
N VAL A 52 -3.37 -7.34 -2.15
CA VAL A 52 -2.67 -6.90 -0.93
C VAL A 52 -1.28 -7.54 -0.83
N LEU A 53 -1.16 -8.84 -1.11
CA LEU A 53 0.13 -9.54 -1.08
C LEU A 53 1.10 -9.06 -2.17
N LEU A 54 0.58 -8.67 -3.34
CA LEU A 54 1.39 -8.15 -4.44
C LEU A 54 1.72 -6.66 -4.30
N THR A 55 1.05 -5.94 -3.40
CA THR A 55 1.19 -4.48 -3.24
C THR A 55 2.65 -4.03 -3.04
N PRO A 56 3.50 -4.69 -2.22
CA PRO A 56 4.90 -4.28 -2.06
C PRO A 56 5.69 -4.31 -3.38
N LEU A 57 5.45 -5.32 -4.22
CA LEU A 57 6.10 -5.47 -5.52
C LEU A 57 5.61 -4.39 -6.50
N VAL A 58 4.31 -4.10 -6.52
CA VAL A 58 3.72 -3.03 -7.33
C VAL A 58 4.30 -1.68 -6.94
N LEU A 59 4.38 -1.38 -5.63
CA LEU A 59 5.00 -0.16 -5.14
C LEU A 59 6.47 -0.07 -5.53
N LEU A 60 7.24 -1.15 -5.37
CA LEU A 60 8.65 -1.18 -5.76
C LEU A 60 8.83 -0.89 -7.26
N ALA A 61 8.03 -1.53 -8.11
CA ALA A 61 8.04 -1.30 -9.55
C ALA A 61 7.64 0.16 -9.90
N ALA A 62 6.60 0.68 -9.24
CA ALA A 62 6.16 2.06 -9.42
C ALA A 62 7.22 3.08 -8.99
N ALA A 63 7.97 2.80 -7.91
CA ALA A 63 9.06 3.64 -7.45
C ALA A 63 10.16 3.76 -8.51
N VAL A 64 10.51 2.68 -9.21
CA VAL A 64 11.47 2.73 -10.33
C VAL A 64 10.96 3.66 -11.45
N GLY A 65 9.65 3.64 -11.73
CA GLY A 65 8.99 4.44 -12.75
C GLY A 65 8.84 5.94 -12.44
N VAL A 66 8.94 6.35 -11.17
CA VAL A 66 8.75 7.75 -10.72
C VAL A 66 9.64 8.75 -11.46
N ARG A 67 10.81 8.31 -11.94
CA ARG A 67 11.73 9.19 -12.69
C ARG A 67 11.15 9.70 -14.00
N ARG A 68 10.20 8.96 -14.60
CA ARG A 68 9.54 9.33 -15.86
C ARG A 68 8.21 10.02 -15.62
N THR A 69 7.45 9.56 -14.64
CA THR A 69 6.13 10.08 -14.30
C THR A 69 5.77 9.70 -12.87
N PRO A 70 5.21 10.61 -12.06
CA PRO A 70 4.80 10.30 -10.70
C PRO A 70 3.51 9.46 -10.64
N TRP A 71 2.72 9.43 -11.72
CA TRP A 71 1.38 8.83 -11.72
C TRP A 71 1.33 7.36 -11.30
N PRO A 72 2.18 6.46 -11.79
CA PRO A 72 2.15 5.05 -11.37
C PRO A 72 2.36 4.88 -9.86
N TRP A 73 3.22 5.71 -9.26
CA TRP A 73 3.45 5.70 -7.82
C TRP A 73 2.25 6.24 -7.06
N ILE A 74 1.69 7.37 -7.49
CA ILE A 74 0.50 7.96 -6.85
C ILE A 74 -0.65 6.95 -6.86
N THR A 75 -0.94 6.34 -8.01
CA THR A 75 -2.00 5.34 -8.13
C THR A 75 -1.75 4.14 -7.22
N ALA A 76 -0.52 3.61 -7.19
CA ALA A 76 -0.18 2.48 -6.32
C ALA A 76 -0.34 2.81 -4.83
N VAL A 77 0.11 3.99 -4.39
CA VAL A 77 -0.03 4.44 -3.00
C VAL A 77 -1.51 4.64 -2.63
N VAL A 78 -2.30 5.29 -3.49
CA VAL A 78 -3.72 5.53 -3.25
C VAL A 78 -4.49 4.21 -3.14
N LEU A 79 -4.26 3.26 -4.05
CA LEU A 79 -4.89 1.94 -4.01
C LEU A 79 -4.48 1.16 -2.77
N HIS A 80 -3.19 1.21 -2.39
CA HIS A 80 -2.71 0.62 -1.15
C HIS A 80 -3.43 1.20 0.08
N LEU A 81 -3.49 2.52 0.22
CA LEU A 81 -4.15 3.18 1.35
C LEU A 81 -5.65 2.87 1.40
N ALA A 82 -6.35 2.96 0.26
CA ALA A 82 -7.76 2.62 0.18
C ALA A 82 -8.02 1.17 0.60
N SER A 83 -7.16 0.25 0.16
CA SER A 83 -7.24 -1.17 0.56
C SER A 83 -7.03 -1.37 2.05
N VAL A 84 -6.04 -0.69 2.65
CA VAL A 84 -5.76 -0.81 4.09
C VAL A 84 -6.91 -0.20 4.91
N VAL A 85 -7.42 0.97 4.53
CA VAL A 85 -8.57 1.60 5.20
C VAL A 85 -9.80 0.68 5.14
N ALA A 86 -10.12 0.15 3.95
CA ALA A 86 -11.25 -0.76 3.79
C ALA A 86 -11.09 -2.02 4.65
N ALA A 87 -9.88 -2.58 4.72
CA ALA A 87 -9.58 -3.72 5.59
C ALA A 87 -9.81 -3.38 7.06
N THR A 88 -9.22 -2.28 7.54
CA THR A 88 -9.30 -1.84 8.94
C THR A 88 -10.75 -1.62 9.36
N VAL A 89 -11.55 -0.93 8.54
CA VAL A 89 -12.99 -0.72 8.83
C VAL A 89 -13.74 -2.06 8.87
N ARG A 90 -13.44 -2.97 7.94
CA ARG A 90 -14.12 -4.28 7.87
C ARG A 90 -13.85 -5.14 9.10
N VAL A 91 -12.65 -5.08 9.67
CA VAL A 91 -12.25 -5.92 10.81
C VAL A 91 -12.09 -5.13 12.12
N GLU A 92 -12.61 -3.90 12.20
CA GLU A 92 -12.44 -2.98 13.34
C GLU A 92 -12.72 -3.64 14.69
N HIS A 93 -13.80 -4.41 14.77
CA HIS A 93 -14.21 -5.13 15.97
C HIS A 93 -13.21 -6.20 16.47
N TRP A 94 -12.26 -6.62 15.64
CA TRP A 94 -11.17 -7.54 16.00
C TRP A 94 -9.83 -6.83 16.25
N LEU A 95 -9.76 -5.52 16.01
CA LEU A 95 -8.51 -4.77 16.09
C LEU A 95 -8.28 -4.18 17.47
N SER A 96 -7.01 -4.06 17.84
CA SER A 96 -6.62 -3.32 19.04
C SER A 96 -6.82 -1.83 18.84
N ALA A 97 -6.97 -1.08 19.94
CA ALA A 97 -7.05 0.38 19.91
C ALA A 97 -5.84 1.04 19.20
N TRP A 98 -4.69 0.35 19.15
CA TRP A 98 -3.49 0.81 18.45
C TRP A 98 -3.56 0.72 16.93
N ALA A 99 -4.52 -0.02 16.36
CA ALA A 99 -4.68 -0.13 14.92
C ALA A 99 -5.07 1.21 14.26
N TRP A 100 -5.85 2.04 14.97
CA TRP A 100 -6.27 3.35 14.50
C TRP A 100 -5.10 4.35 14.39
N PRO A 101 -4.29 4.57 15.45
CA PRO A 101 -3.05 5.35 15.32
C PRO A 101 -2.09 4.83 14.25
N ALA A 102 -1.93 3.50 14.13
CA ALA A 102 -1.09 2.90 13.11
C ALA A 102 -1.61 3.19 11.69
N LEU A 103 -2.93 3.11 11.48
CA LEU A 103 -3.56 3.47 10.21
C LEU A 103 -3.34 4.95 9.87
N VAL A 104 -3.54 5.86 10.82
CA VAL A 104 -3.31 7.29 10.64
C VAL A 104 -1.85 7.55 10.25
N GLY A 105 -0.90 6.90 10.92
CA GLY A 105 0.52 6.96 10.57
C GLY A 105 0.81 6.48 9.15
N ALA A 106 0.23 5.34 8.74
CA ALA A 106 0.39 4.81 7.39
C ALA A 106 -0.18 5.76 6.32
N VAL A 107 -1.36 6.34 6.56
CA VAL A 107 -1.98 7.34 5.67
C VAL A 107 -1.11 8.58 5.57
N ALA A 108 -0.62 9.12 6.70
CA ALA A 108 0.25 10.29 6.71
C ALA A 108 1.55 10.04 5.91
N VAL A 109 2.18 8.88 6.10
CA VAL A 109 3.38 8.48 5.34
C VAL A 109 3.08 8.35 3.84
N GLY A 110 1.96 7.73 3.47
CA GLY A 110 1.56 7.59 2.07
C GLY A 110 1.29 8.94 1.41
N LEU A 111 0.56 9.84 2.08
CA LEU A 111 0.30 11.20 1.59
C LEU A 111 1.60 12.02 1.46
N TRP A 112 2.50 11.91 2.44
CA TRP A 112 3.82 12.52 2.35
C TRP A 112 4.61 11.98 1.16
N SER A 113 4.54 10.67 0.90
CA SER A 113 5.21 10.07 -0.25
C SER A 113 4.63 10.53 -1.59
N VAL A 114 3.31 10.70 -1.69
CA VAL A 114 2.65 11.32 -2.86
C VAL A 114 3.13 12.75 -3.07
N ALA A 115 3.14 13.57 -2.01
CA ALA A 115 3.62 14.94 -2.08
C ALA A 115 5.10 15.01 -2.50
N ALA A 116 5.95 14.13 -1.98
CA ALA A 116 7.36 14.04 -2.33
C ALA A 116 7.58 13.59 -3.79
N ALA A 117 6.72 12.73 -4.33
CA ALA A 117 6.76 12.32 -5.73
C ALA A 117 6.35 13.47 -6.67
N LEU A 118 5.33 14.24 -6.30
CA LEU A 118 4.89 15.42 -7.04
C LEU A 118 5.89 16.59 -6.97
N ALA A 119 6.67 16.68 -5.90
CA ALA A 119 7.73 17.67 -5.73
C ALA A 119 9.04 17.34 -6.50
N GLY A 120 9.02 16.31 -7.36
CA GLY A 120 10.12 15.99 -8.29
C GLY A 120 10.56 17.21 -9.11
N PRO A 121 11.81 17.26 -9.59
CA PRO A 121 12.50 18.50 -9.92
C PRO A 121 11.63 19.36 -10.84
N ARG A 122 11.11 20.45 -10.28
CA ARG A 122 10.65 21.58 -11.08
C ARG A 122 11.85 21.94 -11.92
N GLY A 123 11.81 21.59 -13.20
CA GLY A 123 12.71 22.19 -14.17
C GLY A 123 12.61 23.69 -13.93
N THR A 124 13.76 24.30 -13.71
CA THR A 124 13.97 25.72 -13.91
C THR A 124 13.47 26.05 -15.32
N THR A 125 12.18 26.34 -15.47
CA THR A 125 11.66 27.13 -16.58
C THR A 125 12.00 28.58 -16.28
N ASP A 126 13.30 28.86 -16.32
CA ASP A 126 13.88 30.18 -16.56
C ASP A 126 14.83 29.95 -17.74
N ALA A 127 14.29 30.07 -18.96
CA ALA A 127 15.00 30.31 -20.20
C ALA A 127 14.01 30.84 -21.24
#